data_AF-A0AAN9LAT3-F1
#
_entry.id   AF-A0AAN9LAT3-F1
#
_cell.length_a   1.000
_cell.length_b   1.000
_cell.length_c   1.000
_cell.angle_alpha   90.00
_cell.angle_beta   90.00
_cell.angle_gamma   90.00
#
_symmetry.space_group_name_H-M   'P 1'
#
loop_
_entity.id
_entity.type
_entity.pdbx_description
1 polymer ?
#
loop_
_entity_poly.entity_id
_entity_poly.type
_entity_poly.pdbx_seq_one_letter_code
_entity_poly.pdbx_strand_id
1 'polypeptide(L)'
;MEEKKKETTVMSEEAKERISERLSCLDNLYFPRALESTSTLPSQRKAIFRDLLSRDVALFLERYGSQLTCNELSEFDSMKDDYEINWHIKRLRSIMSPTSEELRMRSVTVKNRRRAYLDKLICDGHYFSEDAMREREPYLHHEYVGKFQDQSGRGMARPGERWSETLMRRCEEAALVAKIRGEQQRMGVAERDWIGNEGFQEEEQEEEEEEEEEEEEEEQEEELDEERRRASRNAQPVERHLNQAEIIDNAEFDPTIGNGESTLSAEELEDRMNQFTYIMQQKFLLGEDHEHLDYSKIDNDETLDDHWQREANIDAEERYFADD
;
A
#
# COMPACT_ATOMS: atom_id res chain seq x y z
N MET A 1 -66.70 -1.06 -20.31
CA MET A 1 -65.41 -1.30 -19.66
C MET A 1 -64.72 -2.35 -20.49
N GLU A 2 -63.82 -1.90 -21.35
CA GLU A 2 -63.11 -2.74 -22.29
C GLU A 2 -61.87 -3.28 -21.57
N GLU A 3 -61.90 -4.58 -21.22
CA GLU A 3 -60.73 -5.27 -20.70
C GLU A 3 -59.64 -5.22 -21.77
N LYS A 4 -58.70 -4.29 -21.63
CA LYS A 4 -57.44 -4.31 -22.37
C LYS A 4 -56.74 -5.61 -22.01
N LYS A 5 -56.85 -6.63 -22.87
CA LYS A 5 -55.93 -7.76 -22.92
C LYS A 5 -54.52 -7.17 -22.94
N LYS A 6 -53.80 -7.29 -21.82
CA LYS A 6 -52.35 -7.11 -21.81
C LYS A 6 -51.80 -8.21 -22.73
N GLU A 7 -51.43 -7.85 -23.95
CA GLU A 7 -50.60 -8.71 -24.78
C GLU A 7 -49.37 -9.05 -23.94
N THR A 8 -49.30 -10.31 -23.52
CA THR A 8 -48.14 -10.82 -22.80
C THR A 8 -47.08 -10.95 -23.88
N THR A 9 -46.17 -9.98 -23.97
CA THR A 9 -45.04 -10.05 -24.90
C THR A 9 -44.20 -11.26 -24.51
N VAL A 10 -44.17 -12.30 -25.35
CA VAL A 10 -43.49 -13.57 -25.05
C VAL A 10 -42.17 -13.61 -25.81
N MET A 11 -41.10 -14.11 -25.18
CA MET A 11 -39.84 -14.43 -25.86
C MET A 11 -40.08 -15.36 -27.06
N SER A 12 -39.26 -15.22 -28.11
CA SER A 12 -39.25 -16.17 -29.22
C SER A 12 -38.99 -17.60 -28.71
N GLU A 13 -39.81 -18.56 -29.14
CA GLU A 13 -39.63 -19.98 -28.82
C GLU A 13 -38.28 -20.52 -29.33
N GLU A 14 -37.78 -19.98 -30.43
CA GLU A 14 -36.43 -20.30 -30.95
C GLU A 14 -35.32 -19.83 -30.01
N ALA A 15 -35.52 -18.70 -29.31
CA ALA A 15 -34.57 -18.21 -28.31
C ALA A 15 -34.60 -19.09 -27.05
N LYS A 16 -35.79 -19.49 -26.59
CA LYS A 16 -35.94 -20.42 -25.45
C LYS A 16 -35.24 -21.75 -25.72
N GLU A 17 -35.40 -22.31 -26.91
CA GLU A 17 -34.77 -23.57 -27.32
C GLU A 17 -33.24 -23.43 -27.37
N ARG A 18 -32.71 -22.37 -27.99
CA ARG A 18 -31.25 -22.11 -28.06
C ARG A 18 -30.62 -21.96 -26.68
N ILE A 19 -31.21 -21.13 -25.80
CA ILE A 19 -30.70 -20.89 -24.44
C ILE A 19 -30.73 -22.18 -23.62
N SER A 20 -31.87 -22.89 -23.65
CA SER A 20 -32.05 -24.13 -22.89
C SER A 20 -31.09 -25.23 -23.34
N GLU A 21 -30.82 -25.33 -24.65
CA GLU A 21 -29.87 -26.29 -25.20
C GLU A 21 -28.45 -26.00 -24.77
N ARG A 22 -27.99 -24.75 -24.89
CA ARG A 22 -26.63 -24.37 -24.46
C ARG A 22 -26.45 -24.60 -22.96
N LEU A 23 -27.38 -24.13 -22.12
CA LEU A 23 -27.29 -24.29 -20.67
C LEU A 23 -27.35 -25.77 -20.27
N SER A 24 -28.07 -26.63 -21.00
CA SER A 24 -28.13 -28.05 -20.70
C SER A 24 -26.78 -28.78 -20.83
N CYS A 25 -25.89 -28.25 -21.67
CA CYS A 25 -24.54 -28.77 -21.88
C CYS A 25 -23.51 -28.23 -20.89
N LEU A 26 -23.87 -27.25 -20.04
CA LEU A 26 -22.97 -26.75 -19.02
C LEU A 26 -22.92 -27.70 -17.81
N ASP A 27 -21.71 -27.85 -17.27
CA ASP A 27 -21.46 -28.60 -16.06
C ASP A 27 -21.58 -27.70 -14.82
N ASN A 28 -21.83 -28.31 -13.65
CA ASN A 28 -21.90 -27.63 -12.35
C ASN A 28 -23.03 -26.60 -12.18
N LEU A 29 -24.11 -26.71 -12.95
CA LEU A 29 -25.33 -25.95 -12.69
C LEU A 29 -26.05 -26.48 -11.45
N TYR A 30 -26.42 -25.58 -10.55
CA TYR A 30 -27.20 -25.92 -9.38
C TYR A 30 -28.67 -26.18 -9.78
N PHE A 31 -29.20 -27.34 -9.39
CA PHE A 31 -30.62 -27.66 -9.50
C PHE A 31 -31.21 -27.88 -8.10
N PRO A 32 -32.44 -27.43 -7.82
CA PRO A 32 -33.12 -27.77 -6.58
C PRO A 32 -33.21 -29.29 -6.40
N ARG A 33 -33.13 -29.76 -5.15
CA ARG A 33 -33.16 -31.20 -4.79
C ARG A 33 -34.27 -32.01 -5.46
N ALA A 34 -35.46 -31.41 -5.63
CA ALA A 34 -36.59 -32.05 -6.29
C ALA A 34 -36.35 -32.36 -7.78
N LEU A 35 -35.43 -31.65 -8.43
CA LEU A 35 -35.10 -31.75 -9.85
C LEU A 35 -33.77 -32.46 -10.11
N GLU A 36 -32.96 -32.74 -9.09
CA GLU A 36 -31.65 -33.41 -9.21
C GLU A 36 -31.76 -34.78 -9.90
N SER A 37 -32.81 -35.55 -9.58
CA SER A 37 -33.06 -36.87 -10.20
C SER A 37 -33.32 -36.77 -11.71
N THR A 38 -33.90 -35.65 -12.13
CA THR A 38 -34.27 -35.34 -13.53
C THR A 38 -33.28 -34.41 -14.21
N SER A 39 -32.16 -34.05 -13.57
CA SER A 39 -31.13 -33.18 -14.15
C SER A 39 -29.85 -33.96 -14.46
N THR A 40 -29.90 -35.29 -14.51
CA THR A 40 -28.73 -36.14 -14.80
C THR A 40 -28.38 -36.12 -16.28
N LEU A 41 -29.39 -36.08 -17.15
CA LEU A 41 -29.22 -36.06 -18.61
C LEU A 41 -29.40 -34.66 -19.20
N PRO A 42 -28.59 -34.24 -20.19
CA PRO A 42 -28.73 -32.93 -20.84
C PRO A 42 -30.12 -32.70 -21.45
N SER A 43 -30.73 -33.73 -22.05
CA SER A 43 -32.08 -33.65 -22.62
C SER A 43 -33.15 -33.32 -21.57
N GLN A 44 -32.98 -33.84 -20.35
CA GLN A 44 -33.90 -33.56 -19.24
C GLN A 44 -33.65 -32.16 -18.65
N ARG A 45 -32.39 -31.74 -18.51
CA ARG A 45 -32.03 -30.36 -18.14
C ARG A 45 -32.63 -29.34 -19.11
N LYS A 46 -32.53 -29.60 -20.41
CA LYS A 46 -33.12 -28.75 -21.46
C LYS A 46 -34.63 -28.59 -21.26
N ALA A 47 -35.35 -29.67 -20.95
CA ALA A 47 -36.78 -29.62 -20.70
C ALA A 47 -37.13 -28.79 -19.45
N ILE A 48 -36.33 -28.90 -18.37
CA ILE A 48 -36.49 -28.10 -17.14
C ILE A 48 -36.31 -26.60 -17.43
N PHE A 49 -35.28 -26.21 -18.18
CA PHE A 49 -35.05 -24.81 -18.53
C PHE A 49 -36.16 -24.24 -19.40
N ARG A 50 -36.65 -25.00 -20.37
CA ARG A 50 -37.75 -24.58 -21.24
C ARG A 50 -39.06 -24.41 -20.46
N ASP A 51 -39.35 -25.31 -19.52
CA ASP A 51 -40.50 -25.19 -18.61
C ASP A 51 -40.38 -23.91 -17.77
N LEU A 52 -39.21 -23.67 -17.17
CA LEU A 52 -38.99 -22.50 -16.33
C LEU A 52 -39.08 -21.20 -17.13
N LEU A 53 -38.45 -21.11 -18.31
CA LEU A 53 -38.55 -19.96 -19.22
C LEU A 53 -39.97 -19.68 -19.73
N SER A 54 -40.87 -20.65 -19.65
CA SER A 54 -42.27 -20.48 -20.07
C SER A 54 -43.20 -20.18 -18.91
N ARG A 55 -42.88 -20.67 -17.70
CA ARG A 55 -43.69 -20.46 -16.50
C ARG A 55 -43.29 -19.20 -15.74
N ASP A 56 -41.99 -19.00 -15.52
CA ASP A 56 -41.45 -17.92 -14.70
C ASP A 56 -40.03 -17.52 -15.17
N VAL A 57 -39.99 -16.45 -15.94
CA VAL A 57 -38.75 -15.89 -16.51
C VAL A 57 -37.91 -15.19 -15.43
N ALA A 58 -38.53 -14.56 -14.44
CA ALA A 58 -37.82 -13.85 -13.38
C ALA A 58 -37.01 -14.83 -12.51
N LEU A 59 -37.64 -15.94 -12.08
CA LEU A 59 -36.94 -17.01 -11.36
C LEU A 59 -35.83 -17.67 -12.18
N PHE A 60 -36.02 -17.78 -13.50
CA PHE A 60 -34.96 -18.26 -14.39
C PHE A 60 -33.74 -17.32 -14.38
N LEU A 61 -33.98 -16.01 -14.53
CA LEU A 61 -32.92 -15.00 -14.54
C LEU A 61 -32.22 -14.87 -13.19
N GLU A 62 -32.94 -15.00 -12.07
CA GLU A 62 -32.34 -15.00 -10.73
C GLU A 62 -31.33 -16.14 -10.56
N ARG A 63 -31.69 -17.36 -10.99
CA ARG A 63 -30.89 -18.57 -10.74
C ARG A 63 -29.81 -18.83 -11.77
N TYR A 64 -30.13 -18.64 -13.04
CA TYR A 64 -29.28 -19.02 -14.17
C TYR A 64 -28.82 -17.82 -15.00
N GLY A 65 -29.25 -16.60 -14.66
CA GLY A 65 -28.93 -15.41 -15.43
C GLY A 65 -27.43 -15.10 -15.51
N SER A 66 -26.65 -15.45 -14.48
CA SER A 66 -25.19 -15.30 -14.47
C SER A 66 -24.47 -16.17 -15.51
N GLN A 67 -25.13 -17.22 -16.02
CA GLN A 67 -24.60 -18.16 -17.01
C GLN A 67 -25.02 -17.80 -18.44
N LEU A 68 -25.77 -16.70 -18.61
CA LEU A 68 -26.19 -16.19 -19.91
C LEU A 68 -25.12 -15.32 -20.55
N THR A 69 -25.11 -15.30 -21.88
CA THR A 69 -24.28 -14.38 -22.67
C THR A 69 -24.99 -13.05 -22.93
N CYS A 70 -24.26 -11.99 -23.30
CA CYS A 70 -24.85 -10.69 -23.62
C CYS A 70 -25.89 -10.77 -24.76
N ASN A 71 -25.64 -11.63 -25.76
CA ASN A 71 -26.57 -11.86 -26.87
C ASN A 71 -27.86 -12.50 -26.39
N GLU A 72 -27.78 -13.52 -25.53
CA GLU A 72 -28.97 -14.17 -24.98
C GLU A 72 -29.74 -13.25 -24.04
N LEU A 73 -29.06 -12.39 -23.27
CA LEU A 73 -29.71 -11.36 -22.46
C LEU A 73 -30.47 -10.32 -23.29
N SER A 74 -30.15 -10.16 -24.58
CA SER A 74 -30.89 -9.26 -25.47
C SER A 74 -32.23 -9.86 -25.93
N GLU A 75 -32.36 -11.19 -25.94
CA GLU A 75 -33.62 -11.88 -26.29
C GLU A 75 -34.74 -11.56 -25.28
N PHE A 76 -34.37 -11.23 -24.03
CA PHE A 76 -35.30 -10.82 -22.98
C PHE A 76 -35.72 -9.34 -23.06
N ASP A 77 -35.14 -8.53 -23.96
CA ASP A 77 -35.50 -7.10 -24.11
C ASP A 77 -36.97 -6.91 -24.52
N SER A 78 -37.58 -7.92 -25.13
CA SER A 78 -39.01 -7.96 -25.48
C SER A 78 -39.93 -7.98 -24.24
N MET A 79 -39.42 -8.39 -23.07
CA MET A 79 -40.17 -8.56 -21.83
C MET A 79 -39.84 -7.48 -20.78
N LYS A 80 -39.34 -6.31 -21.20
CA LYS A 80 -39.00 -5.18 -20.33
C LYS A 80 -40.18 -4.56 -19.59
N ASP A 81 -41.40 -4.86 -20.01
CA ASP A 81 -42.62 -4.33 -19.37
C ASP A 81 -42.80 -4.87 -17.95
N ASP A 82 -42.25 -6.06 -17.67
CA ASP A 82 -42.20 -6.60 -16.32
C ASP A 82 -41.03 -5.98 -15.54
N TYR A 83 -41.35 -5.43 -14.37
CA TYR A 83 -40.37 -4.79 -13.50
C TYR A 83 -39.29 -5.77 -13.03
N GLU A 84 -39.66 -7.00 -12.65
CA GLU A 84 -38.72 -7.97 -12.09
C GLU A 84 -37.73 -8.43 -13.17
N ILE A 85 -38.25 -8.78 -14.35
CA ILE A 85 -37.44 -9.19 -15.50
C ILE A 85 -36.49 -8.06 -15.91
N ASN A 86 -37.00 -6.83 -16.02
CA ASN A 86 -36.18 -5.68 -16.39
C ASN A 86 -35.09 -5.38 -15.33
N TRP A 87 -35.41 -5.54 -14.05
CA TRP A 87 -34.44 -5.40 -12.97
C TRP A 87 -33.31 -6.44 -13.08
N HIS A 88 -33.67 -7.71 -13.27
CA HIS A 88 -32.68 -8.78 -13.46
C HIS A 88 -31.81 -8.55 -14.69
N ILE A 89 -32.40 -8.16 -15.84
CA ILE A 89 -31.64 -7.85 -17.06
C ILE A 89 -30.63 -6.72 -16.81
N LYS A 90 -31.07 -5.61 -16.20
CA LYS A 90 -30.20 -4.48 -15.88
C LYS A 90 -29.08 -4.88 -14.93
N ARG A 91 -29.40 -5.62 -13.87
CA ARG A 91 -28.40 -6.12 -12.91
C ARG A 91 -27.36 -7.02 -13.59
N LEU A 92 -27.79 -7.99 -14.39
CA LEU A 92 -26.89 -8.91 -15.09
C LEU A 92 -26.01 -8.18 -16.11
N ARG A 93 -26.57 -7.22 -16.85
CA ARG A 93 -25.78 -6.36 -17.75
C ARG A 93 -24.76 -5.53 -17.00
N SER A 94 -25.14 -4.94 -15.87
CA SER A 94 -24.21 -4.18 -15.03
C SER A 94 -23.07 -5.05 -14.47
N ILE A 95 -23.30 -6.34 -14.25
CA ILE A 95 -22.25 -7.27 -13.80
C ILE A 95 -21.33 -7.66 -14.97
N MET A 96 -21.90 -8.00 -16.13
CA MET A 96 -21.14 -8.53 -17.28
C MET A 96 -20.46 -7.45 -18.12
N SER A 97 -21.08 -6.29 -18.26
CA SER A 97 -20.64 -5.19 -19.11
C SER A 97 -21.00 -3.87 -18.42
N PRO A 98 -20.34 -3.56 -17.28
CA PRO A 98 -20.60 -2.33 -16.55
C PRO A 98 -20.30 -1.12 -17.44
N THR A 99 -21.20 -0.14 -17.41
CA THR A 99 -20.97 1.12 -18.10
C THR A 99 -19.86 1.91 -17.41
N SER A 100 -19.22 2.84 -18.13
CA SER A 100 -18.21 3.74 -17.54
C SER A 100 -18.77 4.52 -16.34
N GLU A 101 -20.05 4.91 -16.42
CA GLU A 101 -20.75 5.57 -15.32
C GLU A 101 -20.95 4.65 -14.12
N GLU A 102 -21.35 3.39 -14.33
CA GLU A 102 -21.48 2.40 -13.26
C GLU A 102 -20.13 2.07 -12.60
N LEU A 103 -19.05 1.93 -13.38
CA LEU A 103 -17.71 1.75 -12.83
C LEU A 103 -17.30 2.96 -11.98
N ARG A 104 -17.59 4.17 -12.45
CA ARG A 104 -17.35 5.40 -11.70
C ARG A 104 -18.16 5.42 -10.41
N MET A 105 -19.45 5.10 -10.45
CA MET A 105 -20.30 5.04 -9.26
C MET A 105 -19.82 4.00 -8.24
N ARG A 106 -19.42 2.80 -8.69
CA ARG A 106 -18.82 1.79 -7.82
C ARG A 106 -17.52 2.27 -7.20
N SER A 107 -16.64 2.90 -8.00
CA SER A 107 -15.39 3.48 -7.50
C SER A 107 -15.63 4.57 -6.46
N VAL A 108 -16.60 5.46 -6.69
CA VAL A 108 -17.00 6.49 -5.71
C VAL A 108 -17.53 5.83 -4.44
N THR A 109 -18.41 4.83 -4.57
CA THR A 109 -18.97 4.11 -3.41
C THR A 109 -17.87 3.46 -2.58
N VAL A 110 -16.89 2.80 -3.21
CA VAL A 110 -15.73 2.19 -2.54
C VAL A 110 -14.87 3.25 -1.84
N LYS A 111 -14.52 4.33 -2.54
CA LYS A 111 -13.70 5.42 -1.97
C LYS A 111 -14.38 6.08 -0.79
N ASN A 112 -15.69 6.27 -0.89
CA ASN A 112 -16.52 6.70 0.21
C ASN A 112 -16.39 5.65 1.30
N ARG A 113 -16.94 4.42 1.19
CA ARG A 113 -16.90 3.39 2.25
C ARG A 113 -15.56 3.28 2.99
N ARG A 114 -14.44 3.25 2.25
CA ARG A 114 -13.09 3.28 2.83
C ARG A 114 -12.83 4.52 3.67
N ARG A 115 -13.20 5.73 3.22
CA ARG A 115 -13.09 6.95 4.01
C ARG A 115 -13.84 6.90 5.35
N ALA A 116 -15.06 6.37 5.44
CA ALA A 116 -15.73 6.28 6.75
C ALA A 116 -15.04 5.27 7.65
N TYR A 117 -14.56 4.17 7.06
CA TYR A 117 -13.81 3.19 7.81
C TYR A 117 -12.47 3.75 8.29
N LEU A 118 -11.80 4.59 7.48
CA LEU A 118 -10.60 5.33 7.87
C LEU A 118 -10.88 6.20 9.09
N ASP A 119 -11.95 7.00 9.07
CA ASP A 119 -12.31 7.88 10.18
C ASP A 119 -12.56 7.07 11.47
N LYS A 120 -13.19 5.90 11.35
CA LYS A 120 -13.32 4.95 12.48
C LYS A 120 -11.96 4.45 12.99
N LEU A 121 -11.06 4.05 12.09
CA LEU A 121 -9.72 3.58 12.46
C LEU A 121 -8.86 4.67 13.11
N ILE A 122 -9.02 5.93 12.68
CA ILE A 122 -8.36 7.08 13.29
C ILE A 122 -8.86 7.27 14.72
N CYS A 123 -10.18 7.19 14.94
CA CYS A 123 -10.76 7.25 16.28
C CYS A 123 -10.30 6.10 17.18
N ASP A 124 -10.19 4.88 16.63
CA ASP A 124 -9.72 3.70 17.37
C ASP A 124 -8.22 3.80 17.73
N GLY A 125 -7.42 4.54 16.95
CA GLY A 125 -6.01 4.87 17.24
C GLY A 125 -4.99 3.72 17.11
N HIS A 126 -5.44 2.47 17.03
CA HIS A 126 -4.53 1.32 16.96
C HIS A 126 -3.90 1.11 15.58
N TYR A 127 -4.69 1.21 14.52
CA TYR A 127 -4.22 0.89 13.16
C TYR A 127 -3.24 1.92 12.61
N PHE A 128 -3.48 3.20 12.88
CA PHE A 128 -2.58 4.31 12.51
C PHE A 128 -1.64 4.71 13.66
N SER A 129 -1.40 3.81 14.62
CA SER A 129 -0.31 4.01 15.58
C SER A 129 1.04 3.90 14.87
N GLU A 130 2.05 4.62 15.37
CA GLU A 130 3.39 4.59 14.80
C GLU A 130 3.92 3.16 14.67
N ASP A 131 3.82 2.35 15.74
CA ASP A 131 4.32 0.98 15.73
C ASP A 131 3.59 0.12 14.68
N ALA A 132 2.26 0.22 14.58
CA ALA A 132 1.49 -0.52 13.58
C ALA A 132 1.77 -0.06 12.15
N MET A 133 2.05 1.22 11.93
CA MET A 133 2.45 1.72 10.61
C MET A 133 3.89 1.28 10.25
N ARG A 134 4.81 1.31 11.22
CA ARG A 134 6.20 0.86 11.06
C ARG A 134 6.30 -0.62 10.71
N GLU A 135 5.49 -1.47 11.34
CA GLU A 135 5.51 -2.91 11.05
C GLU A 135 5.05 -3.25 9.62
N ARG A 136 4.07 -2.48 9.11
CA ARG A 136 3.51 -2.62 7.77
C ARG A 136 4.44 -2.05 6.71
N GLU A 137 4.96 -0.85 6.95
CA GLU A 137 5.73 -0.07 5.98
C GLU A 137 7.06 0.41 6.61
N PRO A 138 8.00 -0.52 6.87
CA PRO A 138 9.20 -0.23 7.65
C PRO A 138 10.18 0.70 6.94
N TYR A 139 10.33 0.59 5.61
CA TYR A 139 11.23 1.48 4.86
C TYR A 139 10.69 2.91 4.82
N LEU A 140 9.39 3.04 4.56
CA LEU A 140 8.73 4.35 4.55
C LEU A 140 8.81 5.02 5.94
N HIS A 141 8.60 4.26 7.02
CA HIS A 141 8.80 4.77 8.38
C HIS A 141 10.24 5.24 8.58
N HIS A 142 11.23 4.45 8.17
CA HIS A 142 12.63 4.81 8.31
C HIS A 142 12.97 6.13 7.60
N GLU A 143 12.53 6.28 6.35
CA GLU A 143 12.81 7.47 5.54
C GLU A 143 12.20 8.76 6.10
N TYR A 144 11.00 8.68 6.67
CA TYR A 144 10.30 9.87 7.17
C TYR A 144 10.64 10.17 8.62
N VAL A 145 10.70 9.14 9.47
CA VAL A 145 10.78 9.28 10.93
C VAL A 145 12.01 8.57 11.49
N GLY A 146 12.22 7.30 11.13
CA GLY A 146 13.18 6.42 11.81
C GLY A 146 14.62 6.89 11.76
N LYS A 147 15.08 7.51 10.66
CA LYS A 147 16.45 8.04 10.53
C LYS A 147 16.74 9.29 11.38
N PHE A 148 15.70 9.95 11.88
CA PHE A 148 15.80 11.15 12.73
C PHE A 148 15.49 10.84 14.20
N GLN A 149 14.97 9.65 14.49
CA GLN A 149 14.77 9.20 15.87
C GLN A 149 16.10 8.79 16.47
N ASP A 150 16.29 9.20 17.72
CA ASP A 150 17.50 8.92 18.47
C ASP A 150 17.77 7.40 18.56
N GLN A 151 18.92 6.97 18.03
CA GLN A 151 19.37 5.57 18.03
C GLN A 151 19.49 5.02 19.45
N SER A 152 19.63 5.89 20.45
CA SER A 152 19.65 5.54 21.87
C SER A 152 18.35 4.83 22.32
N GLY A 153 17.20 5.11 21.69
CA GLY A 153 15.94 4.38 21.89
C GLY A 153 15.97 2.92 21.38
N ARG A 154 16.90 2.60 20.47
CA ARG A 154 17.20 1.25 19.95
C ARG A 154 18.38 0.59 20.68
N GLY A 155 18.89 1.21 21.74
CA GLY A 155 20.02 0.72 22.53
C GLY A 155 19.86 -0.73 23.03
N MET A 156 21.01 -1.37 23.30
CA MET A 156 21.10 -2.78 23.65
C MET A 156 20.37 -3.15 24.95
N ALA A 157 20.17 -2.20 25.89
CA ALA A 157 19.43 -2.46 27.11
C ALA A 157 18.64 -1.20 27.54
N ARG A 158 17.36 -1.38 27.87
CA ARG A 158 16.55 -0.34 28.51
C ARG A 158 16.55 -0.55 30.03
N PRO A 159 16.62 0.51 30.85
CA PRO A 159 16.57 0.37 32.31
C PRO A 159 15.32 -0.41 32.75
N GLY A 160 15.53 -1.54 33.44
CA GLY A 160 14.45 -2.37 33.98
C GLY A 160 13.86 -3.44 33.04
N GLU A 161 14.35 -3.55 31.80
CA GLU A 161 13.93 -4.57 30.83
C GLU A 161 14.60 -5.93 31.11
N ARG A 162 13.87 -7.04 30.96
CA ARG A 162 14.47 -8.38 31.09
C ARG A 162 15.23 -8.73 29.81
N TRP A 163 16.32 -9.48 29.93
CA TRP A 163 17.08 -10.00 28.79
C TRP A 163 16.21 -10.68 27.71
N SER A 164 15.16 -11.39 28.12
CA SER A 164 14.22 -12.02 27.19
C SER A 164 13.42 -11.00 26.37
N GLU A 165 13.01 -9.89 26.97
CA GLU A 165 12.26 -8.81 26.32
C GLU A 165 13.19 -8.04 25.36
N THR A 166 14.41 -7.74 25.82
CA THR A 166 15.45 -7.16 24.98
C THR A 166 15.77 -8.02 23.76
N LEU A 167 15.89 -9.35 23.93
CA LEU A 167 16.15 -10.28 22.83
C LEU A 167 14.99 -10.29 21.82
N MET A 168 13.74 -10.38 22.30
CA MET A 168 12.56 -10.34 21.42
C MET A 168 12.52 -9.04 20.61
N ARG A 169 12.69 -7.89 21.26
CA ARG A 169 12.76 -6.58 20.61
C ARG A 169 13.87 -6.50 19.55
N ARG A 170 15.05 -7.07 19.82
CA ARG A 170 16.17 -7.09 18.86
C ARG A 170 15.90 -7.99 17.66
N CYS A 171 15.26 -9.13 17.88
CA CYS A 171 14.84 -10.01 16.79
C CYS A 171 13.78 -9.34 15.91
N GLU A 172 12.82 -8.65 16.51
CA GLU A 172 11.82 -7.85 15.81
C GLU A 172 12.48 -6.73 15.00
N GLU A 173 13.39 -5.96 15.59
CA GLU A 173 14.12 -4.89 14.91
C GLU A 173 14.94 -5.44 13.73
N ALA A 174 15.65 -6.56 13.93
CA ALA A 174 16.43 -7.20 12.86
C ALA A 174 15.54 -7.65 11.70
N ALA A 175 14.32 -8.12 11.98
CA ALA A 175 13.36 -8.47 10.95
C ALA A 175 12.87 -7.23 10.17
N LEU A 176 12.67 -6.09 10.85
CA LEU A 176 12.33 -4.83 10.19
C LEU A 176 13.49 -4.34 9.32
N VAL A 177 14.72 -4.34 9.82
CA VAL A 177 15.92 -3.96 9.04
C VAL A 177 16.08 -4.85 7.81
N ALA A 178 15.86 -6.17 7.94
CA ALA A 178 15.90 -7.08 6.80
C ALA A 178 14.85 -6.76 5.74
N LYS A 179 13.61 -6.41 6.15
CA LYS A 179 12.57 -5.92 5.24
C LYS A 179 13.02 -4.65 4.52
N ILE A 180 13.55 -3.68 5.27
CA ILE A 180 14.04 -2.41 4.70
C ILE A 180 15.12 -2.65 3.65
N ARG A 181 16.12 -3.47 3.95
CA ARG A 181 17.18 -3.83 2.98
C ARG A 181 16.60 -4.46 1.71
N GLY A 182 15.62 -5.34 1.85
CA GLY A 182 14.91 -5.92 0.72
C GLY A 182 14.23 -4.85 -0.15
N GLU A 183 13.63 -3.82 0.46
CA GLU A 183 13.04 -2.68 -0.26
C GLU A 183 14.10 -1.78 -0.91
N GLN A 184 15.18 -1.45 -0.19
CA GLN A 184 16.31 -0.69 -0.73
C GLN A 184 16.90 -1.38 -1.97
N GLN A 185 17.07 -2.71 -1.93
CA GLN A 185 17.51 -3.50 -3.07
C GLN A 185 16.51 -3.42 -4.25
N ARG A 186 15.20 -3.55 -3.99
CA ARG A 186 14.17 -3.42 -5.04
C ARG A 186 14.18 -2.04 -5.70
N MET A 187 14.50 -0.99 -4.94
CA MET A 187 14.58 0.39 -5.41
C MET A 187 15.93 0.74 -6.06
N GLY A 188 16.92 -0.16 -6.00
CA GLY A 188 18.24 0.05 -6.60
C GLY A 188 19.14 0.98 -5.79
N VAL A 189 18.91 1.10 -4.49
CA VAL A 189 19.79 1.84 -3.56
C VAL A 189 21.14 1.12 -3.47
N ALA A 190 22.24 1.89 -3.54
CA ALA A 190 23.58 1.33 -3.45
C ALA A 190 23.81 0.66 -2.09
N GLU A 191 24.55 -0.45 -2.07
CA GLU A 191 24.77 -1.26 -0.85
C GLU A 191 25.43 -0.45 0.27
N ARG A 192 26.28 0.52 -0.08
CA ARG A 192 26.91 1.47 0.85
C ARG A 192 25.90 2.30 1.67
N ASP A 193 24.71 2.55 1.11
CA ASP A 193 23.66 3.37 1.70
C ASP A 193 22.60 2.51 2.41
N TRP A 194 22.83 1.20 2.56
CA TRP A 194 21.90 0.31 3.23
C TRP A 194 21.92 0.51 4.74
N ILE A 195 20.74 0.39 5.37
CA ILE A 195 20.62 0.51 6.83
C ILE A 195 21.43 -0.58 7.54
N GLY A 196 22.10 -0.20 8.63
CA GLY A 196 22.90 -1.10 9.45
C GLY A 196 24.15 -1.60 8.73
N ASN A 197 24.59 -0.89 7.68
CA ASN A 197 25.92 -0.99 7.11
C ASN A 197 26.90 -0.02 7.81
N GLU A 198 26.50 0.53 8.97
CA GLU A 198 27.30 1.41 9.83
C GLU A 198 28.66 0.78 10.17
N GLY A 199 28.70 -0.54 10.42
CA GLY A 199 29.96 -1.26 10.66
C GLY A 199 30.91 -1.32 9.46
N PHE A 200 30.40 -1.24 8.22
CA PHE A 200 31.27 -1.15 7.02
C PHE A 200 31.79 0.28 6.81
N GLN A 201 31.04 1.31 7.24
CA GLN A 201 31.49 2.69 7.21
C GLN A 201 32.52 2.99 8.31
N GLU A 202 32.36 2.36 9.49
CA GLU A 202 33.37 2.39 10.55
C GLU A 202 34.64 1.63 10.12
N GLU A 203 34.53 0.45 9.51
CA GLU A 203 35.69 -0.29 8.97
C GLU A 203 36.39 0.46 7.81
N GLU A 204 35.66 1.07 6.86
CA GLU A 204 36.27 1.92 5.80
C GLU A 204 36.93 3.18 6.38
N GLN A 205 36.37 3.80 7.42
CA GLN A 205 36.99 4.95 8.10
C GLN A 205 38.24 4.54 8.87
N GLU A 206 38.22 3.40 9.57
CA GLU A 206 39.42 2.87 10.24
C GLU A 206 40.52 2.53 9.21
N GLU A 207 40.17 1.95 8.05
CA GLU A 207 41.14 1.70 6.97
C GLU A 207 41.70 2.99 6.35
N GLU A 208 40.87 4.04 6.15
CA GLU A 208 41.34 5.35 5.68
C GLU A 208 42.25 6.05 6.71
N GLU A 209 41.92 5.98 8.01
CA GLU A 209 42.76 6.51 9.09
C GLU A 209 44.10 5.75 9.18
N GLU A 210 44.10 4.43 9.00
CA GLU A 210 45.34 3.63 8.95
C GLU A 210 46.20 3.98 7.72
N GLU A 211 45.61 4.22 6.54
CA GLU A 211 46.35 4.67 5.34
C GLU A 211 46.95 6.08 5.52
N GLU A 212 46.23 7.03 6.15
CA GLU A 212 46.76 8.37 6.47
C GLU A 212 47.91 8.29 7.49
N GLU A 213 47.83 7.43 8.51
CA GLU A 213 48.94 7.22 9.46
C GLU A 213 50.19 6.63 8.76
N GLU A 214 50.02 5.70 7.81
CA GLU A 214 51.13 5.15 7.02
C GLU A 214 51.79 6.22 6.13
N GLU A 215 51.00 7.09 5.47
CA GLU A 215 51.55 8.20 4.67
C GLU A 215 52.33 9.21 5.54
N GLU A 216 51.83 9.53 6.75
CA GLU A 216 52.54 10.40 7.70
C GLU A 216 53.86 9.78 8.21
N GLU A 217 53.91 8.46 8.39
CA GLU A 217 55.14 7.75 8.77
C GLU A 217 56.17 7.74 7.62
N GLU A 218 55.74 7.53 6.37
CA GLU A 218 56.61 7.60 5.19
C GLU A 218 57.20 9.00 4.98
N GLU A 219 56.39 10.06 5.14
CA GLU A 219 56.87 11.45 5.06
C GLU A 219 57.92 11.76 6.15
N GLN A 220 57.72 11.27 7.38
CA GLN A 220 58.69 11.42 8.47
C GLN A 220 60.00 10.67 8.21
N GLU A 221 59.94 9.46 7.64
CA GLU A 221 61.15 8.73 7.24
C GLU A 221 61.92 9.45 6.12
N GLU A 222 61.22 10.00 5.12
CA GLU A 222 61.86 10.79 4.05
C GLU A 222 62.54 12.06 4.59
N GLU A 223 61.90 12.79 5.52
CA GLU A 223 62.51 13.95 6.18
C GLU A 223 63.79 13.57 6.96
N LEU A 224 63.75 12.47 7.72
CA LEU A 224 64.91 11.97 8.48
C LEU A 224 66.06 11.57 7.54
N ASP A 225 65.76 10.97 6.40
CA ASP A 225 66.76 10.56 5.42
C ASP A 225 67.35 11.77 4.66
N GLU A 226 66.53 12.80 4.39
CA GLU A 226 66.99 14.10 3.91
C GLU A 226 67.92 14.80 4.91
N GLU A 227 67.56 14.83 6.20
CA GLU A 227 68.41 15.38 7.26
C GLU A 227 69.75 14.62 7.36
N ARG A 228 69.71 13.29 7.26
CA ARG A 228 70.92 12.44 7.27
C ARG A 228 71.83 12.73 6.09
N ARG A 229 71.25 12.94 4.90
CA ARG A 229 71.97 13.34 3.68
C ARG A 229 72.54 14.75 3.80
N ARG A 230 71.83 15.69 4.44
CA ARG A 230 72.32 17.05 4.74
C ARG A 230 73.46 17.02 5.77
N ALA A 231 73.35 16.21 6.82
CA ALA A 231 74.37 16.03 7.84
C ALA A 231 75.66 15.38 7.29
N SER A 232 75.54 14.46 6.33
CA SER A 232 76.70 13.85 5.67
C SER A 232 77.42 14.78 4.69
N ARG A 233 76.82 15.92 4.30
CA ARG A 233 77.41 16.89 3.36
C ARG A 233 78.20 18.01 4.02
N ASN A 234 78.15 18.18 5.35
CA ASN A 234 78.83 19.28 6.04
C ASN A 234 79.84 18.79 7.10
N ALA A 235 81.11 18.66 6.70
CA ALA A 235 82.25 18.65 7.59
C ALA A 235 83.09 19.94 7.40
N GLN A 236 82.72 21.03 8.08
CA GLN A 236 83.58 22.10 8.68
C GLN A 236 82.73 23.32 9.13
N PRO A 237 83.23 24.16 10.08
CA PRO A 237 82.39 24.73 11.14
C PRO A 237 82.17 26.27 11.09
N VAL A 238 81.41 26.73 12.11
CA VAL A 238 81.23 28.11 12.68
C VAL A 238 80.30 29.07 11.90
N GLU A 239 79.46 29.96 12.46
CA GLU A 239 79.27 30.61 13.78
C GLU A 239 77.78 30.95 14.07
N ARG A 240 77.49 31.20 15.36
CA ARG A 240 76.24 31.68 15.99
C ARG A 240 75.60 32.91 15.32
N HIS A 241 74.27 33.00 15.42
CA HIS A 241 73.58 34.21 15.94
C HIS A 241 72.16 33.88 16.44
N LEU A 242 71.83 34.43 17.62
CA LEU A 242 70.51 34.40 18.27
C LEU A 242 69.61 35.53 17.73
N ASN A 243 68.28 35.33 17.78
CA ASN A 243 67.15 36.28 18.05
C ASN A 243 65.89 35.73 17.35
N GLN A 244 64.83 35.28 18.02
CA GLN A 244 63.81 35.94 18.86
C GLN A 244 62.46 36.12 18.10
N ALA A 245 61.51 35.23 18.44
CA ALA A 245 60.09 35.40 18.79
C ALA A 245 59.06 36.16 17.90
N GLU A 246 57.85 35.56 17.90
CA GLU A 246 56.49 36.07 17.57
C GLU A 246 56.19 36.25 16.05
N ILE A 247 55.05 35.85 15.46
CA ILE A 247 53.63 36.02 15.83
C ILE A 247 52.75 34.96 15.10
N ILE A 248 51.66 34.59 15.77
CA ILE A 248 50.52 33.70 15.42
C ILE A 248 49.57 34.37 14.39
N ASP A 249 49.01 33.61 13.44
CA ASP A 249 47.57 33.26 13.32
C ASP A 249 46.96 33.21 11.90
N ASN A 250 46.01 32.26 11.78
CA ASN A 250 44.87 32.17 10.86
C ASN A 250 45.08 31.77 9.40
N ALA A 251 45.12 30.46 9.18
CA ALA A 251 44.38 29.85 8.08
C ALA A 251 43.15 29.14 8.70
N GLU A 252 41.96 29.70 8.49
CA GLU A 252 40.69 29.00 8.69
C GLU A 252 40.68 27.77 7.78
N PHE A 253 40.98 26.61 8.35
CA PHE A 253 40.59 25.33 7.78
C PHE A 253 39.24 25.01 8.40
N ASP A 254 38.20 25.07 7.57
CA ASP A 254 36.81 24.74 7.86
C ASP A 254 36.67 23.22 8.06
N PRO A 255 36.37 22.72 9.28
CA PRO A 255 36.04 21.33 9.51
C PRO A 255 34.55 21.25 9.84
N THR A 256 33.69 21.71 8.94
CA THR A 256 32.24 21.51 9.05
C THR A 256 31.63 20.97 7.75
N ILE A 257 32.21 19.87 7.24
CA ILE A 257 31.48 18.89 6.43
C ILE A 257 31.66 17.51 7.09
N GLY A 258 31.34 17.44 8.37
CA GLY A 258 31.08 16.17 9.06
C GLY A 258 29.58 15.94 9.06
N ASN A 259 29.15 14.76 8.61
CA ASN A 259 27.77 14.29 8.66
C ASN A 259 27.17 14.50 10.07
N GLY A 260 26.53 15.65 10.27
CA GLY A 260 25.69 15.87 11.43
C GLY A 260 24.48 14.97 11.28
N GLU A 261 24.44 13.89 12.07
CA GLU A 261 23.20 13.19 12.37
C GLU A 261 22.13 14.25 12.61
N SER A 262 21.18 14.32 11.69
CA SER A 262 20.25 15.44 11.60
C SER A 262 19.20 15.25 12.68
N THR A 263 19.56 15.49 13.94
CA THR A 263 18.61 15.48 15.06
C THR A 263 17.64 16.63 14.83
N LEU A 264 16.49 16.31 14.25
CA LEU A 264 15.43 17.26 14.00
C LEU A 264 14.88 17.77 15.34
N SER A 265 14.40 19.01 15.35
CA SER A 265 13.63 19.50 16.48
C SER A 265 12.37 18.65 16.70
N ALA A 266 11.82 18.67 17.91
CA ALA A 266 10.61 17.91 18.22
C ALA A 266 9.42 18.31 17.32
N GLU A 267 9.32 19.59 16.95
CA GLU A 267 8.29 20.10 16.03
C GLU A 267 8.46 19.55 14.61
N GLU A 268 9.70 19.53 14.10
CA GLU A 268 9.99 18.98 12.77
C GLU A 268 9.77 17.46 12.71
N LEU A 269 10.10 16.73 13.78
CA LEU A 269 9.85 15.29 13.86
C LEU A 269 8.35 14.98 13.84
N GLU A 270 7.54 15.78 14.56
CA GLU A 270 6.08 15.68 14.55
C GLU A 270 5.53 15.95 13.14
N ASP A 271 6.01 16.96 12.43
CA ASP A 271 5.61 17.22 11.05
C ASP A 271 5.95 16.05 10.11
N ARG A 272 7.09 15.39 10.31
CA ARG A 272 7.46 14.19 9.55
C ARG A 272 6.59 12.99 9.89
N MET A 273 6.24 12.82 11.16
CA MET A 273 5.28 11.79 11.59
C MET A 273 3.91 12.02 10.96
N ASN A 274 3.44 13.27 10.91
CA ASN A 274 2.18 13.63 10.27
C ASN A 274 2.20 13.37 8.76
N GLN A 275 3.32 13.65 8.08
CA GLN A 275 3.50 13.31 6.66
C GLN A 275 3.48 11.79 6.43
N PHE A 276 4.19 11.03 7.26
CA PHE A 276 4.18 9.57 7.20
C PHE A 276 2.76 9.01 7.39
N THR A 277 2.07 9.49 8.43
CA THR A 277 0.69 9.11 8.73
C THR A 277 -0.24 9.44 7.57
N TYR A 278 -0.11 10.62 6.97
CA TYR A 278 -0.90 11.01 5.80
C TYR A 278 -0.69 10.05 4.62
N ILE A 279 0.56 9.67 4.31
CA ILE A 279 0.85 8.71 3.25
C ILE A 279 0.20 7.36 3.56
N MET A 280 0.30 6.88 4.80
CA MET A 280 -0.34 5.64 5.23
C MET A 280 -1.87 5.68 5.09
N GLN A 281 -2.50 6.81 5.40
CA GLN A 281 -3.93 7.02 5.17
C GLN A 281 -4.28 7.01 3.67
N GLN A 282 -3.46 7.60 2.81
CA GLN A 282 -3.67 7.55 1.35
C GLN A 282 -3.53 6.14 0.80
N LYS A 283 -2.48 5.40 1.19
CA LYS A 283 -2.30 3.99 0.83
C LYS A 283 -3.51 3.15 1.25
N PHE A 284 -4.04 3.43 2.43
CA PHE A 284 -5.27 2.79 2.89
C PHE A 284 -6.45 3.07 1.97
N LEU A 285 -6.69 4.32 1.57
CA LEU A 285 -7.80 4.68 0.68
C LEU A 285 -7.66 4.06 -0.71
N LEU A 286 -6.43 3.97 -1.22
CA LEU A 286 -6.11 3.32 -2.49
C LEU A 286 -6.31 1.79 -2.43
N GLY A 287 -6.29 1.20 -1.23
CA GLY A 287 -6.46 -0.24 -1.03
C GLY A 287 -5.17 -1.02 -1.17
N GLU A 288 -4.03 -0.36 -0.97
CA GLU A 288 -2.72 -0.97 -1.13
C GLU A 288 -2.36 -1.86 0.05
N ASP A 289 -3.02 -1.71 1.20
CA ASP A 289 -2.71 -2.40 2.45
C ASP A 289 -3.43 -3.75 2.63
N HIS A 290 -3.67 -4.43 1.52
CA HIS A 290 -4.45 -5.68 1.44
C HIS A 290 -3.82 -6.87 2.18
N GLU A 291 -2.52 -6.81 2.47
CA GLU A 291 -1.80 -7.82 3.26
C GLU A 291 -2.20 -7.77 4.75
N HIS A 292 -2.61 -6.60 5.23
CA HIS A 292 -2.92 -6.35 6.64
C HIS A 292 -4.42 -6.16 6.90
N LEU A 293 -5.21 -5.93 5.85
CA LEU A 293 -6.64 -5.65 5.95
C LEU A 293 -7.43 -6.25 4.78
N ASP A 294 -8.54 -6.91 5.10
CA ASP A 294 -9.46 -7.43 4.09
C ASP A 294 -10.44 -6.32 3.63
N TYR A 295 -10.06 -5.62 2.55
CA TYR A 295 -10.87 -4.57 1.93
C TYR A 295 -12.23 -5.07 1.44
N SER A 296 -12.39 -6.36 1.14
CA SER A 296 -13.68 -6.89 0.69
C SER A 296 -14.76 -6.71 1.75
N LYS A 297 -14.38 -6.73 3.03
CA LYS A 297 -15.30 -6.50 4.15
C LYS A 297 -15.73 -5.04 4.28
N ILE A 298 -14.95 -4.10 3.75
CA ILE A 298 -15.22 -2.66 3.82
C ILE A 298 -15.95 -2.22 2.56
N ASP A 299 -15.43 -2.62 1.40
CA ASP A 299 -15.94 -2.22 0.09
C ASP A 299 -17.38 -2.73 -0.14
N ASN A 300 -17.78 -3.82 0.53
CA ASN A 300 -19.13 -4.38 0.46
C ASN A 300 -19.99 -4.09 1.71
N ASP A 301 -19.50 -3.30 2.66
CA ASP A 301 -20.27 -2.93 3.86
C ASP A 301 -21.19 -1.75 3.56
N GLU A 302 -22.47 -2.06 3.36
CA GLU A 302 -23.52 -1.05 3.12
C GLU A 302 -23.77 -0.18 4.35
N THR A 303 -23.43 -0.62 5.57
CA THR A 303 -23.69 0.16 6.80
C THR A 303 -22.82 1.42 6.89
N LEU A 304 -21.72 1.45 6.14
CA LEU A 304 -20.85 2.61 6.06
C LEU A 304 -21.46 3.73 5.20
N ASP A 305 -22.43 3.43 4.32
CA ASP A 305 -23.02 4.43 3.42
C ASP A 305 -23.78 5.53 4.18
N ASP A 306 -24.28 5.23 5.39
CA ASP A 306 -24.96 6.18 6.26
C ASP A 306 -24.03 7.30 6.76
N HIS A 307 -22.72 7.09 6.72
CA HIS A 307 -21.71 8.10 7.10
C HIS A 307 -21.81 9.34 6.21
N TRP A 308 -21.88 9.16 4.89
CA TRP A 308 -21.99 10.28 3.94
C TRP A 308 -23.39 10.83 3.82
N GLN A 309 -24.43 10.07 4.10
CA GLN A 309 -25.79 10.62 4.06
C GLN A 309 -25.96 11.77 5.06
N ARG A 310 -25.31 11.68 6.23
CA ARG A 310 -25.31 12.76 7.22
C ARG A 310 -24.53 13.98 6.74
N GLU A 311 -23.33 13.77 6.22
CA GLU A 311 -22.46 14.86 5.76
C GLU A 311 -23.01 15.55 4.51
N ALA A 312 -23.53 14.79 3.54
CA ALA A 312 -24.17 15.33 2.34
C ALA A 312 -25.42 16.15 2.65
N ASN A 313 -26.17 15.82 3.71
CA ASN A 313 -27.29 16.65 4.17
C ASN A 313 -26.79 17.98 4.76
N ILE A 314 -25.71 17.96 5.53
CA ILE A 314 -25.10 19.17 6.10
C ILE A 314 -24.57 20.07 4.98
N ASP A 315 -23.82 19.52 4.01
CA ASP A 315 -23.33 20.26 2.85
C ASP A 315 -24.47 20.88 2.03
N ALA A 316 -25.59 20.15 1.88
CA ALA A 316 -26.77 20.64 1.19
C ALA A 316 -27.47 21.78 1.96
N GLU A 317 -27.53 21.69 3.29
CA GLU A 317 -28.02 22.77 4.15
C GLU A 317 -27.11 24.00 4.07
N GLU A 318 -25.79 23.85 4.20
CA GLU A 318 -24.84 24.96 4.10
C GLU A 318 -24.92 25.66 2.74
N ARG A 319 -25.01 24.89 1.64
CA ARG A 319 -25.22 25.44 0.30
C ARG A 319 -26.53 26.21 0.17
N TYR A 320 -27.60 25.74 0.82
CA TYR A 320 -28.89 26.43 0.85
C TYR A 320 -28.81 27.78 1.59
N PHE A 321 -27.98 27.90 2.64
CA PHE A 321 -27.77 29.16 3.37
C PHE A 321 -26.73 30.10 2.74
N ALA A 322 -25.86 29.61 1.86
CA ALA A 322 -24.87 30.43 1.16
C ALA A 322 -25.42 31.18 -0.07
N ASP A 323 -26.59 30.76 -0.56
CA ASP A 323 -27.27 31.33 -1.73
C ASP A 323 -28.32 32.42 -1.36
N ASP A 324 -28.38 32.87 -0.10
CA ASP A 324 -29.29 33.91 0.46
C ASP A 324 -28.53 35.15 0.95
#